data_AF-A0A1C0T270-F1
#
_entry.id   AF-A0A1C0T270-F1
#
_cell.length_a   1.000
_cell.length_b   1.000
_cell.length_c   1.000
_cell.angle_alpha   90.00
_cell.angle_beta   90.00
_cell.angle_gamma   90.00
#
_symmetry.space_group_name_H-M   'P 1'
#
loop_
_entity.id
_entity.type
_entity.pdbx_description
1 polymer ?
#
loop_
_entity_poly.entity_id
_entity_poly.type
_entity_poly.pdbx_seq_one_letter_code
_entity_poly.pdbx_strand_id
1 'polypeptide(L)'
;MRVIFDARRCKGSSERAAILDALRPAVEAEMRGLVEFVVTTMRAAPNWAFVQVEPQRPGGGAIDLAQTGFRDEADMMDGLTVFALVSFQGGRWNLVDHVVGPTDVAYAGWSERYGVPAKLLGLEE
;
A
#
# COMPACT_ATOMS: atom_id res chain seq x y z
N MET A 1 7.50 37.63 -13.54
CA MET A 1 7.50 36.16 -13.66
C MET A 1 6.95 35.57 -12.36
N ARG A 2 5.66 35.22 -12.29
CA ARG A 2 5.05 34.64 -11.08
C ARG A 2 5.01 33.13 -11.27
N VAL A 3 5.92 32.41 -10.65
CA VAL A 3 5.92 30.94 -10.66
C VAL A 3 4.78 30.51 -9.74
N ILE A 4 3.64 30.15 -10.32
CA ILE A 4 2.54 29.53 -9.59
C ILE A 4 2.97 28.07 -9.38
N PHE A 5 3.58 27.76 -8.24
CA PHE A 5 3.67 26.36 -7.80
C PHE A 5 2.25 25.87 -7.56
N ASP A 6 1.83 24.89 -8.36
CA ASP A 6 0.52 24.27 -8.22
C ASP A 6 0.44 23.56 -6.86
N ALA A 7 -0.20 24.20 -5.89
CA ALA A 7 -0.38 23.69 -4.54
C ALA A 7 -1.13 22.34 -4.51
N ARG A 8 -1.82 21.95 -5.59
CA ARG A 8 -2.47 20.62 -5.68
C ARG A 8 -1.45 19.50 -5.89
N ARG A 9 -0.32 19.74 -6.58
CA ARG A 9 0.78 18.75 -6.67
C ARG A 9 1.43 18.48 -5.32
N CYS A 10 1.69 19.51 -4.52
CA CYS A 10 2.25 19.32 -3.17
C CYS A 10 1.27 18.61 -2.25
N LYS A 11 -0.04 18.93 -2.30
CA LYS A 11 -1.07 18.22 -1.52
C LYS A 11 -1.17 16.74 -1.89
N GLY A 12 -1.20 16.43 -3.20
CA GLY A 12 -1.21 15.04 -3.67
C GLY A 12 0.07 14.28 -3.28
N SER A 13 1.23 14.93 -3.36
CA SER A 13 2.51 14.36 -2.90
C SER A 13 2.53 14.11 -1.38
N SER A 14 2.02 15.05 -0.57
CA SER A 14 1.96 14.91 0.88
C SER A 14 0.94 13.87 1.34
N GLU A 15 -0.22 13.79 0.67
CA GLU A 15 -1.23 12.77 0.96
C GLU A 15 -0.72 11.38 0.57
N ARG A 16 -0.13 11.26 -0.63
CA ARG A 16 0.51 10.03 -1.09
C ARG A 16 1.58 9.55 -0.10
N ALA A 17 2.44 10.46 0.38
CA ALA A 17 3.44 10.12 1.38
C ALA A 17 2.79 9.65 2.69
N ALA A 18 1.80 10.37 3.20
CA ALA A 18 1.10 9.99 4.43
C ALA A 18 0.38 8.64 4.35
N ILE A 19 -0.20 8.29 3.19
CA ILE A 19 -0.76 6.96 2.94
C ILE A 19 0.32 5.89 3.01
N LEU A 20 1.45 6.10 2.31
CA LEU A 20 2.57 5.14 2.33
C LEU A 20 3.20 5.00 3.71
N ASP A 21 3.30 6.08 4.47
CA ASP A 21 3.85 6.04 5.82
C ASP A 21 2.90 5.34 6.81
N ALA A 22 1.60 5.31 6.53
CA ALA A 22 0.64 4.55 7.34
C ALA A 22 0.82 3.03 7.17
N LEU A 23 1.21 2.54 5.98
CA LEU A 23 1.43 1.11 5.73
C LEU A 23 2.86 0.63 6.03
N ARG A 24 3.84 1.54 5.98
CA ARG A 24 5.27 1.21 6.12
C ARG A 24 5.61 0.36 7.35
N PRO A 25 5.14 0.69 8.57
CA PRO A 25 5.55 -0.05 9.77
C PRO A 25 5.13 -1.52 9.73
N ALA A 26 3.94 -1.82 9.19
CA ALA A 26 3.46 -3.19 9.08
C ALA A 26 4.31 -3.99 8.09
N VAL A 27 4.59 -3.42 6.92
CA VAL A 27 5.41 -4.07 5.90
C VAL A 27 6.86 -4.21 6.37
N GLU A 28 7.45 -3.23 7.05
CA GLU A 28 8.82 -3.35 7.58
C GLU A 28 8.96 -4.48 8.61
N ALA A 29 7.92 -4.70 9.42
CA ALA A 29 7.90 -5.81 10.38
C ALA A 29 7.92 -7.16 9.65
N GLU A 30 7.14 -7.31 8.59
CA GLU A 30 7.08 -8.52 7.77
C GLU A 30 8.36 -8.73 6.93
N MET A 31 8.90 -7.65 6.34
CA MET A 31 10.15 -7.67 5.56
C MET A 31 11.42 -7.70 6.43
N ARG A 32 11.25 -7.68 7.76
CA ARG A 32 12.31 -7.68 8.78
C ARG A 32 13.38 -6.61 8.52
N GLY A 33 12.95 -5.41 8.18
CA GLY A 33 13.85 -4.29 7.94
C GLY A 33 13.19 -3.17 7.13
N LEU A 34 13.94 -2.07 6.95
CA LEU A 34 13.45 -0.89 6.26
C LEU A 34 13.06 -1.20 4.81
N VAL A 35 12.02 -0.49 4.33
CA VAL A 35 11.52 -0.60 2.97
C VAL A 35 11.26 0.77 2.33
N GLU A 36 11.50 0.86 1.04
CA GLU A 36 10.91 1.83 0.12
C GLU A 36 9.82 1.15 -0.71
N PHE A 37 8.89 1.93 -1.25
CA PHE A 37 7.78 1.40 -2.04
C PHE A 37 7.85 1.89 -3.47
N VAL A 38 7.88 0.94 -4.40
CA VAL A 38 7.51 1.21 -5.79
C VAL A 38 6.00 1.08 -5.88
N VAL A 39 5.31 2.20 -6.12
CA VAL A 39 3.85 2.19 -6.23
C VAL A 39 3.44 1.82 -7.65
N THR A 40 2.72 0.71 -7.78
CA THR A 40 2.17 0.24 -9.06
C THR A 40 0.73 0.72 -9.25
N THR A 41 -0.09 0.68 -8.18
CA THR A 41 -1.44 1.22 -8.16
C THR A 41 -1.67 2.05 -6.91
N MET A 42 -2.29 3.21 -7.05
CA MET A 42 -2.85 3.94 -5.91
C MET A 42 -4.15 4.62 -6.34
N ARG A 43 -5.23 4.34 -5.60
CA ARG A 43 -6.53 4.99 -5.77
C ARG A 43 -6.94 5.57 -4.44
N ALA A 44 -7.09 6.90 -4.39
CA ALA A 44 -7.49 7.61 -3.18
C ALA A 44 -8.86 8.25 -3.39
N ALA A 45 -9.65 8.22 -2.32
CA ALA A 45 -10.94 8.87 -2.14
C ALA A 45 -10.92 9.59 -0.76
N PRO A 46 -11.86 10.50 -0.46
CA PRO A 46 -11.78 11.37 0.72
C PRO A 46 -11.46 10.66 2.05
N ASN A 47 -11.93 9.44 2.24
CA ASN A 47 -11.76 8.68 3.49
C ASN A 47 -10.98 7.36 3.33
N TRP A 48 -10.61 6.98 2.11
CA TRP A 48 -10.08 5.66 1.80
C TRP A 48 -8.99 5.73 0.74
N ALA A 49 -7.98 4.90 0.87
CA ALA A 49 -7.00 4.66 -0.16
C ALA A 49 -6.77 3.16 -0.33
N PHE A 50 -6.77 2.71 -1.57
CA PHE A 50 -6.31 1.39 -1.98
C PHE A 50 -4.95 1.53 -2.64
N VAL A 51 -4.00 0.71 -2.23
CA VAL A 51 -2.61 0.78 -2.70
C VAL A 51 -2.12 -0.62 -3.07
N GLN A 52 -1.42 -0.69 -4.20
CA GLN A 52 -0.60 -1.83 -4.58
C GLN A 52 0.85 -1.34 -4.71
N VAL A 53 1.76 -2.01 -4.02
CA VAL A 53 3.17 -1.63 -3.96
C VAL A 53 4.09 -2.83 -4.04
N GLU A 54 5.27 -2.63 -4.63
CA GLU A 54 6.40 -3.54 -4.49
C GLU A 54 7.35 -2.98 -3.43
N PRO A 55 7.63 -3.72 -2.34
CA PRO A 55 8.61 -3.32 -1.35
C PRO A 55 10.03 -3.57 -1.87
N GLN A 56 10.93 -2.63 -1.64
CA GLN A 56 12.36 -2.75 -1.93
C GLN A 56 13.18 -2.23 -0.74
N ARG A 57 14.45 -2.63 -0.63
CA ARG A 57 15.38 -2.03 0.33
C ARG A 57 15.68 -0.58 -0.05
N PRO A 58 16.06 0.28 0.91
CA PRO A 58 16.47 1.65 0.62
C PRO A 58 17.51 1.72 -0.50
N GLY A 59 17.27 2.58 -1.50
CA GLY A 59 18.12 2.68 -2.69
C GLY A 59 17.84 1.65 -3.78
N GLY A 60 16.72 0.90 -3.70
CA GLY A 60 16.26 0.00 -4.76
C GLY A 60 16.76 -1.44 -4.69
N GLY A 61 17.32 -1.86 -3.56
CA GLY A 61 17.79 -3.24 -3.40
C GLY A 61 16.63 -4.24 -3.35
N ALA A 62 16.78 -5.40 -3.99
CA ALA A 62 15.80 -6.47 -3.89
C ALA A 62 15.67 -6.98 -2.44
N ILE A 63 14.46 -7.41 -2.05
CA ILE A 63 14.23 -8.09 -0.79
C ILE A 63 14.24 -9.60 -1.06
N ASP A 64 15.11 -10.33 -0.36
CA ASP A 64 15.14 -11.79 -0.38
C ASP A 64 13.99 -12.33 0.49
N LEU A 65 13.02 -13.00 -0.14
CA LEU A 65 11.85 -13.58 0.53
C LEU A 65 12.27 -14.52 1.67
N ALA A 66 13.33 -15.29 1.50
CA ALA A 66 13.82 -16.22 2.52
C ALA A 66 14.33 -15.53 3.81
N GLN A 67 14.52 -14.21 3.77
CA GLN A 67 14.93 -13.39 4.91
C GLN A 67 13.77 -12.60 5.55
N THR A 68 12.54 -12.79 5.04
CA THR A 68 11.34 -12.14 5.56
C THR A 68 10.65 -13.01 6.61
N GLY A 69 9.52 -12.53 7.13
CA GLY A 69 8.60 -13.32 7.93
C GLY A 69 7.93 -14.46 7.16
N PHE A 70 7.97 -14.45 5.83
CA PHE A 70 7.25 -15.38 4.95
C PHE A 70 8.09 -16.53 4.41
N ARG A 71 9.25 -16.79 5.02
CA ARG A 71 10.21 -17.78 4.53
C ARG A 71 9.57 -19.16 4.32
N ASP A 72 8.66 -19.55 5.21
CA ASP A 72 8.06 -20.88 5.22
C ASP A 72 6.84 -20.98 4.28
N GLU A 73 6.33 -19.84 3.80
CA GLU A 73 5.22 -19.71 2.87
C GLU A 73 5.66 -19.38 1.43
N ALA A 74 6.97 -19.32 1.17
CA ALA A 74 7.57 -18.88 -0.10
C ALA A 74 6.94 -19.53 -1.34
N ASP A 75 6.70 -20.84 -1.29
CA ASP A 75 6.15 -21.61 -2.42
C ASP A 75 4.65 -21.38 -2.64
N MET A 76 3.97 -20.74 -1.69
CA MET A 76 2.53 -20.44 -1.73
C MET A 76 2.23 -18.97 -2.03
N MET A 77 3.25 -18.15 -2.28
CA MET A 77 3.13 -16.71 -2.50
C MET A 77 3.50 -16.33 -3.93
N ASP A 78 2.85 -15.28 -4.43
CA ASP A 78 3.26 -14.61 -5.66
C ASP A 78 4.13 -13.39 -5.33
N GLY A 79 5.39 -13.66 -4.96
CA GLY A 79 6.36 -12.64 -4.61
C GLY A 79 6.02 -11.88 -3.32
N LEU A 80 6.39 -10.59 -3.28
CA LEU A 80 6.23 -9.71 -2.11
C LEU A 80 5.32 -8.51 -2.40
N THR A 81 4.55 -8.54 -3.49
CA THR A 81 3.59 -7.50 -3.82
C THR A 81 2.63 -7.31 -2.67
N VAL A 82 2.47 -6.06 -2.22
CA VAL A 82 1.58 -5.72 -1.11
C VAL A 82 0.35 -5.02 -1.66
N PHE A 83 -0.82 -5.49 -1.25
CA PHE A 83 -2.08 -4.78 -1.40
C PHE A 83 -2.50 -4.26 -0.03
N ALA A 84 -2.90 -3.00 0.06
CA ALA A 84 -3.25 -2.36 1.32
C ALA A 84 -4.51 -1.50 1.20
N LEU A 85 -5.34 -1.55 2.24
CA LEU A 85 -6.45 -0.65 2.47
C LEU A 85 -6.10 0.30 3.62
N VAL A 86 -6.20 1.59 3.36
CA VAL A 86 -5.86 2.65 4.30
C VAL A 86 -7.07 3.57 4.44
N SER A 87 -7.39 4.02 5.65
CA SER A 87 -8.50 4.93 5.91
C SER A 87 -8.04 6.23 6.54
N PHE A 88 -8.70 7.33 6.19
CA PHE A 88 -8.47 8.63 6.81
C PHE A 88 -9.44 8.82 7.97
N GLN A 89 -8.92 8.82 9.19
CA GLN A 89 -9.71 8.96 10.42
C GLN A 89 -8.95 9.82 11.42
N GLY A 90 -9.67 10.75 12.09
CA GLY A 90 -9.07 11.61 13.11
C GLY A 90 -7.93 12.51 12.58
N GLY A 91 -7.98 12.91 11.30
CA GLY A 91 -6.98 13.80 10.70
C GLY A 91 -5.70 13.10 10.23
N ARG A 92 -5.67 11.77 10.19
CA ARG A 92 -4.50 10.98 9.73
C ARG A 92 -4.93 9.74 8.96
N TRP A 93 -4.02 9.26 8.12
CA TRP A 93 -4.15 7.96 7.44
C TRP A 93 -3.76 6.83 8.40
N ASN A 94 -4.54 5.76 8.39
CA ASN A 94 -4.33 4.57 9.22
C ASN A 94 -4.51 3.33 8.35
N LEU A 95 -3.58 2.39 8.46
CA LEU A 95 -3.71 1.07 7.85
C LEU A 95 -4.95 0.36 8.43
N VAL A 96 -5.80 -0.17 7.56
CA VAL A 96 -6.99 -0.95 7.93
C VAL A 96 -6.71 -2.43 7.76
N ASP A 97 -6.17 -2.80 6.60
CA ASP A 97 -5.79 -4.19 6.29
C ASP A 97 -4.74 -4.20 5.19
N HIS A 98 -3.95 -5.27 5.12
CA HIS A 98 -3.03 -5.52 4.02
C HIS A 98 -2.82 -7.02 3.83
N VAL A 99 -2.35 -7.37 2.63
CA VAL A 99 -1.95 -8.73 2.27
C VAL A 99 -0.69 -8.66 1.43
N VAL A 100 0.23 -9.60 1.66
CA VAL A 100 1.50 -9.72 0.94
C VAL A 100 1.48 -10.98 0.08
N GLY A 101 1.95 -10.86 -1.15
CA GLY A 101 2.12 -11.96 -2.10
C GLY A 101 0.89 -12.82 -2.33
N PRO A 102 -0.34 -12.29 -2.39
CA PRO A 102 -1.51 -13.14 -2.62
C PRO A 102 -1.46 -13.73 -4.03
N THR A 103 -1.81 -15.01 -4.17
CA THR A 103 -1.87 -15.70 -5.48
C THR A 103 -3.11 -15.35 -6.31
N ASP A 104 -4.08 -14.64 -5.71
CA ASP A 104 -5.34 -14.24 -6.31
C ASP A 104 -5.74 -12.85 -5.76
N VAL A 105 -6.93 -12.36 -6.12
CA VAL A 105 -7.51 -11.09 -5.68
C VAL A 105 -7.98 -11.18 -4.21
N ALA A 106 -7.04 -11.34 -3.29
CA ALA A 106 -7.31 -11.53 -1.86
C ALA A 106 -8.07 -10.36 -1.20
N TYR A 107 -8.02 -9.17 -1.80
CA TYR A 107 -8.77 -7.99 -1.37
C TYR A 107 -10.23 -7.95 -1.87
N ALA A 108 -10.71 -8.96 -2.61
CA ALA A 108 -12.07 -8.99 -3.14
C ALA A 108 -13.16 -8.83 -2.08
N GLY A 109 -12.96 -9.42 -0.89
CA GLY A 109 -13.91 -9.34 0.23
C GLY A 109 -13.84 -8.05 1.05
N TRP A 110 -12.90 -7.14 0.78
CA TRP A 110 -12.71 -5.95 1.61
C TRP A 110 -13.89 -4.97 1.54
N SER A 111 -14.59 -4.91 0.40
CA SER A 111 -15.76 -4.03 0.26
C SER A 111 -16.87 -4.42 1.25
N GLU A 112 -17.19 -5.71 1.32
CA GLU A 112 -18.18 -6.24 2.27
C GLU A 112 -17.69 -6.13 3.71
N ARG A 113 -16.43 -6.47 3.96
CA ARG A 113 -15.86 -6.51 5.32
C ARG A 113 -15.68 -5.14 5.96
N TYR A 114 -15.25 -4.14 5.20
CA TYR A 114 -14.85 -2.83 5.71
C TYR A 114 -15.75 -1.68 5.24
N GLY A 115 -16.69 -1.93 4.32
CA GLY A 115 -17.56 -0.90 3.76
C GLY A 115 -16.86 0.06 2.80
N VAL A 116 -15.68 -0.31 2.27
CA VAL A 116 -15.00 0.46 1.23
C VAL A 116 -15.75 0.28 -0.11
N PRO A 117 -15.93 1.33 -0.93
CA PRO A 117 -16.57 1.19 -2.24
C PRO A 117 -15.78 0.23 -3.16
N ALA A 118 -16.46 -0.74 -3.77
CA ALA A 118 -15.85 -1.73 -4.69
C ALA A 118 -15.11 -1.06 -5.86
N LYS A 119 -15.63 0.08 -6.36
CA LYS A 119 -14.95 0.92 -7.35
C LYS A 119 -13.52 1.29 -6.98
N LEU A 120 -13.28 1.58 -5.70
CA LEU A 120 -11.96 1.99 -5.21
C LEU A 120 -10.97 0.83 -5.27
N LEU A 121 -11.46 -0.39 -5.08
CA LEU A 121 -10.68 -1.63 -5.20
C LEU A 121 -10.48 -2.03 -6.68
N GLY A 122 -11.23 -1.42 -7.62
CA GLY A 122 -11.20 -1.78 -9.03
C GLY A 122 -11.93 -3.09 -9.33
N LEU A 123 -12.94 -3.43 -8.54
CA LEU A 123 -13.74 -4.66 -8.65
C LEU A 123 -15.11 -4.45 -9.32
N GLU A 124 -15.34 -3.27 -9.89
CA GLU A 124 -16.54 -2.97 -10.67
C GLU A 124 -16.23 -3.11 -12.17
N GLU A 125 -17.18 -3.67 -12.93
CA GLU A 125 -17.16 -3.72 -14.41
C GLU A 125 -17.45 -2.36 -15.05
#